data_AF-A0A955CAW5-F1
#
_entry.id   AF-A0A955CAW5-F1
#
_cell.length_a   1.000
_cell.length_b   1.000
_cell.length_c   1.000
_cell.angle_alpha   90.00
_cell.angle_beta   90.00
_cell.angle_gamma   90.00
#
_symmetry.space_group_name_H-M   'P 1'
#
loop_
_entity.id
_entity.type
_entity.pdbx_description
1 polymer ?
#
loop_
_entity_poly.entity_id
_entity_poly.type
_entity_poly.pdbx_seq_one_letter_code
_entity_poly.pdbx_strand_id
1 'polypeptide(L)' 'MKAVCYDVSPWRWVACKLLSRFTSRVYLSRLSTLRMRDVPEPTLPGPDWVRLRTIYGGVCG' A
#
# COMPACT_ATOMS: atom_id res chain seq x y z
N MET A 1 -10.99 -3.13 -6.56
CA MET A 1 -10.47 -3.93 -5.44
C MET A 1 -9.65 -3.06 -4.50
N LYS A 2 -9.59 -3.37 -3.20
CA LYS A 2 -8.70 -2.67 -2.26
C LYS A 2 -7.27 -3.14 -2.43
N ALA A 3 -6.32 -2.22 -2.50
CA ALA A 3 -4.89 -2.50 -2.60
C ALA A 3 -4.08 -1.56 -1.70
N VAL A 4 -2.99 -2.09 -1.15
CA VAL A 4 -1.95 -1.28 -0.51
C VAL A 4 -1.05 -0.73 -1.61
N CYS A 5 -1.04 0.59 -1.77
CA CYS A 5 -0.26 1.29 -2.77
C CYS A 5 0.85 2.11 -2.11
N TYR A 6 1.99 2.17 -2.79
CA TYR A 6 3.08 3.06 -2.43
C TYR A 6 2.93 4.39 -3.18
N ASP A 7 2.46 5.41 -2.48
CA ASP A 7 2.17 6.74 -3.01
C ASP A 7 3.32 7.71 -2.68
N VAL A 8 4.29 7.77 -3.60
CA VAL A 8 5.54 8.53 -3.41
C VAL A 8 5.32 10.00 -3.67
N SER A 9 5.49 10.80 -2.62
CA SER A 9 5.70 12.23 -2.73
C SER A 9 7.01 12.53 -2.00
N PRO A 10 8.04 13.09 -2.67
CA PRO A 10 9.33 13.36 -2.06
C PRO A 10 9.22 14.19 -0.78
N TRP A 11 8.40 15.25 -0.81
CA TRP A 11 8.20 16.12 0.36
C TRP A 11 7.54 15.41 1.53
N ARG A 12 6.50 14.61 1.26
CA ARG A 12 5.82 13.84 2.29
C ARG A 12 6.73 12.76 2.87
N TRP A 13 7.55 12.12 2.04
CA TRP A 13 8.54 11.15 2.50
C TRP A 13 9.57 11.79 3.43
N VAL A 14 10.14 12.94 3.05
CA VAL A 14 11.10 13.69 3.88
C VAL A 14 10.46 14.09 5.21
N ALA A 15 9.25 14.68 5.18
CA ALA A 15 8.53 15.06 6.39
C ALA A 15 8.27 13.85 7.31
N CYS A 16 7.78 12.73 6.75
CA CYS A 16 7.55 11.49 7.47
C CYS A 16 8.84 10.95 8.11
N LYS A 17 9.97 11.00 7.39
CA LYS A 17 11.27 10.50 7.87
C LYS A 17 11.87 11.39 8.96
N LEU A 18 11.69 12.70 8.89
CA LEU A 18 12.13 13.62 9.93
C LEU A 18 11.29 13.45 11.21
N LEU A 19 9.97 13.36 11.06
CA LEU A 19 9.06 13.19 12.20
C LEU A 19 9.17 11.82 12.86
N SER A 20 9.57 10.78 12.10
CA SER A 20 9.74 9.44 12.67
C SER A 20 10.88 9.33 13.68
N ARG A 21 11.81 10.31 13.71
CA ARG A 21 12.85 10.41 14.75
C ARG A 21 12.27 10.69 16.14
N PHE A 22 11.08 11.29 16.20
CA PHE A 22 10.40 11.57 17.46
C PHE A 22 9.40 10.47 17.84
N THR A 23 8.74 9.85 16.85
CA THR A 23 7.82 8.73 17.11
C THR A 23 7.66 7.81 15.90
N SER A 24 7.75 6.49 16.13
CA SER A 24 7.51 5.47 15.10
C SER A 24 6.05 5.42 14.63
N ARG A 25 5.11 5.98 15.40
CA ARG A 25 3.68 6.05 15.03
C ARG A 25 3.44 6.85 13.75
N VAL A 26 4.38 7.72 13.34
CA VAL A 26 4.27 8.48 12.09
C VAL A 26 4.17 7.56 10.88
N TYR A 27 4.79 6.36 10.91
CA TYR A 27 4.69 5.38 9.83
C TYR A 27 3.27 4.78 9.65
N LEU A 28 2.45 4.82 10.69
CA LEU A 28 1.05 4.38 10.67
C LEU A 28 0.08 5.53 10.39
N SER A 29 0.58 6.77 10.35
CA SER A 29 -0.23 7.97 10.17
C SER A 29 -0.49 8.26 8.68
N ARG A 30 -1.33 9.27 8.43
CA ARG A 30 -1.55 9.83 7.08
C ARG A 30 -0.31 10.48 6.47
N LEU A 31 0.81 10.63 7.20
CA LEU A 31 2.07 11.12 6.63
C LEU A 31 2.91 10.02 5.97
N SER A 32 2.63 8.75 6.24
CA SER A 32 3.32 7.65 5.57
C SER A 32 3.10 7.69 4.06
N THR A 33 3.93 7.00 3.30
CA THR A 33 3.74 6.82 1.84
C THR A 33 2.86 5.63 1.50
N LEU A 34 2.47 4.81 2.49
CA LEU A 34 1.56 3.69 2.29
C LEU A 34 0.10 4.15 2.35
N ARG A 35 -0.70 3.72 1.37
CA ARG A 35 -2.12 4.06 1.29
C ARG A 35 -2.92 2.82 0.93
N MET A 36 -4.06 2.64 1.59
CA MET A 36 -5.11 1.75 1.10
C MET A 36 -5.93 2.52 0.07
N ARG A 37 -6.04 2.00 -1.15
CA ARG A 37 -6.82 2.60 -2.23
C ARG A 37 -7.71 1.57 -2.89
N ASP A 38 -8.83 2.02 -3.43
CA ASP A 38 -9.60 1.24 -4.39
C ASP A 38 -8.98 1.42 -5.77
N VAL A 39 -8.54 0.31 -6.36
CA VAL A 39 -7.95 0.24 -7.70
C VAL A 39 -8.83 -0.58 -8.64
N PRO A 40 -8.76 -0.36 -9.96
CA PRO A 40 -9.43 -1.20 -10.93
C PRO A 40 -9.05 -2.67 -10.74
N GLU A 41 -10.00 -3.54 -11.05
CA GLU A 41 -9.76 -4.97 -11.01
C GLU A 41 -8.88 -5.37 -12.20
N PRO A 42 -7.75 -6.07 -11.99
CA PRO A 42 -6.87 -6.44 -13.09
C PRO A 42 -7.55 -7.45 -14.02
N THR A 43 -7.33 -7.28 -15.32
CA THR A 43 -7.79 -8.21 -16.34
C THR A 43 -7.04 -9.54 -16.25
N LEU A 44 -7.67 -10.61 -16.72
CA LEU A 44 -7.02 -11.92 -16.80
C LEU A 44 -5.85 -11.85 -17.80
N PRO A 45 -4.66 -12.38 -17.46
CA PRO A 45 -3.52 -12.35 -18.37
C PRO A 45 -3.73 -13.17 -19.66
N GLY A 46 -4.60 -14.17 -19.65
CA GLY A 46 -4.87 -15.04 -20.78
C GLY A 46 -6.08 -15.97 -20.56
N PRO A 47 -6.42 -16.81 -21.54
CA PRO A 47 -7.66 -17.61 -21.54
C PRO A 47 -7.70 -18.69 -20.45
N ASP A 48 -6.54 -19.26 -20.07
CA ASP A 48 -6.46 -20.32 -19.05
C ASP A 48 -6.37 -19.78 -17.61
N TRP A 49 -6.53 -18.47 -17.42
CA TRP A 49 -6.46 -17.85 -16.11
C TRP A 49 -7.85 -17.78 -15.48
N VAL A 50 -7.94 -18.21 -14.22
CA VAL A 50 -9.14 -18.04 -13.40
C VAL A 50 -8.90 -17.02 -12.30
N ARG A 51 -9.95 -16.26 -11.98
CA ARG A 51 -9.90 -15.28 -10.89
C ARG A 51 -10.17 -15.98 -9.56
N LEU A 52 -9.26 -15.79 -8.59
CA LEU A 52 -9.45 -16.27 -7.23
C LEU A 52 -9.81 -15.13 -6.27
N ARG A 53 -10.60 -15.44 -5.24
CA ARG A 53 -10.89 -14.54 -4.14
C ARG A 53 -9.92 -14.82 -2.99
N THR A 54 -9.21 -13.80 -2.52
CA THR A 54 -8.37 -13.88 -1.32
C THR A 54 -9.25 -14.14 -0.09
N ILE A 55 -9.03 -15.27 0.59
CA ILE A 55 -9.69 -15.62 1.86
C ILE A 55 -8.84 -15.26 3.09
N TYR A 56 -7.51 -15.25 2.92
CA TYR A 56 -6.53 -14.83 3.93
C TYR A 56 -5.35 -14.18 3.21
N GLY A 57 -4.81 -13.11 3.79
CA GLY A 57 -3.68 -12.38 3.23
C GLY A 57 -2.82 -11.81 4.35
N GLY A 58 -1.51 -11.76 4.13
CA GLY A 58 -0.53 -11.24 5.08
C GLY A 58 0.67 -10.64 4.37
N VAL A 59 1.57 -10.02 5.13
CA VAL A 59 2.87 -9.57 4.63
C VAL A 59 3.85 -10.70 4.88
N CYS A 60 4.46 -11.25 3.83
CA CYS A 60 5.64 -12.09 3.99
C CYS A 60 6.81 -11.18 4.44
N GLY A 61 7.36 -11.48 5.61
CA GLY A 61 8.46 -10.73 6.22
C GLY A 61 9.81 -11.06 5.60
#